data_AF-A0A254Q0F1-F1
#
_entry.id   AF-A0A254Q0F1-F1
#
_cell.length_a   1.000
_cell.length_b   1.000
_cell.length_c   1.000
_cell.angle_alpha   90.00
_cell.angle_beta   90.00
_cell.angle_gamma   90.00
#
_symmetry.space_group_name_H-M   'P 1'
#
loop_
_entity.id
_entity.type
_entity.pdbx_description
1 polymer ?
#
loop_
_entity_poly.entity_id
_entity_poly.type
_entity_poly.pdbx_seq_one_letter_code
_entity_poly.pdbx_strand_id
1 'polypeptide(L)' 'MDTTFTVVLGIVAMLLPLVVARLVWKRFDQHFGRNDEAYMDSLEYFLKKLGFTILIAFILLWIGISLVFSGSPDY' A
#
# COMPACT_ATOMS: atom_id res chain seq x y z
N MET A 1 13.77 -2.87 -21.88
CA MET A 1 12.38 -3.36 -21.67
C MET A 1 11.54 -2.95 -22.87
N ASP A 2 10.57 -3.75 -23.28
CA ASP A 2 9.56 -3.29 -24.25
C ASP A 2 8.79 -2.13 -23.62
N THR A 3 8.68 -1.02 -24.34
CA THR A 3 7.93 0.17 -23.90
C THR A 3 6.52 -0.18 -23.40
N THR A 4 5.89 -1.17 -24.02
CA THR A 4 4.57 -1.70 -23.61
C THR A 4 4.62 -2.30 -22.20
N PHE A 5 5.66 -3.06 -21.88
CA PHE A 5 5.83 -3.71 -20.58
C PHE A 5 6.09 -2.69 -19.46
N THR A 6 6.89 -1.65 -19.72
CA THR A 6 7.12 -0.56 -18.77
C THR A 6 5.84 0.22 -18.47
N VAL A 7 5.01 0.50 -19.49
CA VAL A 7 3.72 1.17 -19.31
C VAL A 7 2.76 0.33 -18.46
N VAL A 8 2.65 -0.98 -18.74
CA VAL A 8 1.80 -1.89 -17.96
C VAL A 8 2.29 -1.96 -16.50
N LEU A 9 3.59 -2.10 -16.27
CA LEU A 9 4.16 -2.09 -14.92
C LEU A 9 3.90 -0.78 -14.18
N GLY A 10 3.98 0.37 -14.86
CA GLY A 10 3.66 1.67 -14.27
C GLY A 10 2.22 1.76 -13.79
N ILE A 11 1.26 1.31 -14.61
CA ILE A 11 -0.15 1.26 -14.23
C ILE A 11 -0.36 0.34 -13.01
N VAL A 12 0.24 -0.85 -13.03
CA VAL A 12 0.15 -1.80 -11.90
C VAL A 12 0.77 -1.19 -10.65
N ALA A 13 1.93 -0.55 -10.75
CA ALA A 13 2.61 0.09 -9.62
C ALA A 13 1.79 1.24 -9.00
N MET A 14 0.97 1.95 -9.77
CA MET A 14 0.07 2.98 -9.27
C MET A 14 -1.22 2.42 -8.64
N LEU A 15 -1.81 1.38 -9.25
CA LEU A 15 -3.10 0.82 -8.80
C LEU A 15 -2.97 -0.16 -7.63
N LEU A 16 -1.88 -0.94 -7.59
CA LEU A 16 -1.67 -1.99 -6.59
C LEU A 16 -1.63 -1.45 -5.14
N PRO A 17 -0.96 -0.32 -4.84
CA PRO A 17 -0.99 0.29 -3.50
C PRO A 17 -2.40 0.63 -3.02
N LEU A 18 -3.30 1.08 -3.91
CA LEU A 18 -4.68 1.44 -3.55
C LEU A 18 -5.51 0.21 -3.15
N VAL A 19 -5.38 -0.87 -3.94
CA VAL A 19 -6.10 -2.12 -3.67
C VAL A 19 -5.59 -2.77 -2.38
N VAL A 20 -4.27 -2.80 -2.19
CA VAL A 20 -3.67 -3.40 -0.99
C VAL A 20 -3.94 -2.55 0.24
N ALA A 21 -3.89 -1.20 0.15
CA ALA A 21 -4.28 -0.31 1.24
C ALA A 21 -5.70 -0.61 1.73
N ARG A 22 -6.65 -0.79 0.80
CA ARG A 22 -8.04 -1.15 1.14
C ARG A 22 -8.15 -2.51 1.82
N LEU A 23 -7.37 -3.50 1.38
CA LEU A 23 -7.33 -4.83 1.99
C LEU A 23 -6.73 -4.79 3.39
N VAL A 24 -5.61 -4.08 3.56
CA VAL A 24 -4.96 -3.85 4.86
C VAL A 24 -5.94 -3.17 5.80
N TRP A 25 -6.62 -2.11 5.36
CA TRP A 25 -7.59 -1.40 6.18
C TRP A 25 -8.70 -2.32 6.72
N LYS A 26 -9.24 -3.20 5.87
CA LYS A 26 -10.28 -4.17 6.28
C LYS A 26 -9.74 -5.28 7.17
N ARG A 27 -8.53 -5.77 6.91
CA ARG A 27 -7.91 -6.88 7.67
C ARG A 27 -7.32 -6.40 8.99
N PHE A 28 -7.00 -5.11 9.12
CA PHE A 28 -6.46 -4.53 10.33
C PHE A 28 -7.40 -4.71 11.53
N ASP A 29 -8.70 -4.50 11.31
CA ASP A 29 -9.73 -4.66 12.34
C ASP A 29 -9.81 -6.11 12.84
N GLN A 30 -9.61 -7.08 11.95
CA GLN A 30 -9.61 -8.51 12.32
C GLN A 30 -8.39 -8.90 13.17
N HIS A 31 -7.24 -8.27 12.96
CA HIS A 31 -6.02 -8.57 13.72
C HIS A 31 -5.88 -7.75 15.01
N PHE A 32 -6.30 -6.49 15.00
CA PHE A 32 -6.06 -5.54 16.09
C PHE A 32 -7.31 -5.08 16.82
N GLY A 33 -8.52 -5.36 16.30
CA GLY A 33 -9.78 -4.85 16.85
C GLY A 33 -10.16 -5.42 18.22
N ARG A 34 -9.52 -6.50 18.68
CA ARG A 34 -9.71 -7.13 20.02
C ARG A 34 -11.18 -7.39 20.44
N ASN A 35 -12.15 -7.29 19.53
CA ASN A 35 -13.59 -7.23 19.82
C ASN A 35 -13.99 -6.14 20.83
N ASP A 36 -13.18 -5.08 20.93
CA ASP A 36 -13.44 -3.95 21.83
C ASP A 36 -13.80 -2.72 21.00
N GLU A 37 -15.10 -2.46 20.91
CA GLU A 37 -15.66 -1.36 20.12
C GLU A 37 -15.22 0.02 20.65
N ALA A 38 -15.03 0.17 21.97
CA ALA A 38 -14.60 1.43 22.56
C ALA A 38 -13.12 1.72 22.27
N TYR A 39 -12.28 0.68 22.27
CA TYR A 39 -10.89 0.79 21.83
C TYR A 39 -10.79 1.12 20.34
N MET A 40 -11.61 0.47 19.51
CA MET A 40 -11.62 0.67 18.06
C MET A 40 -12.05 2.08 17.62
N ASP A 41 -12.88 2.75 18.42
CA ASP A 41 -13.32 4.14 18.17
C ASP A 41 -12.33 5.20 18.72
N SER A 42 -11.23 4.77 19.35
CA SER A 42 -10.24 5.69 19.88
C SER A 42 -9.38 6.34 18.78
N LEU A 43 -8.97 7.60 19.02
CA LEU A 43 -8.07 8.33 18.12
C LEU A 43 -6.73 7.60 17.94
N GLU A 44 -6.23 6.98 19.01
CA GLU A 44 -4.98 6.20 18.97
C GLU A 44 -5.11 5.00 18.01
N TYR A 45 -6.22 4.25 18.09
CA TYR A 45 -6.47 3.14 17.19
C TYR A 45 -6.60 3.60 15.74
N PHE A 46 -7.33 4.69 15.50
CA PHE A 46 -7.49 5.27 14.18
C PHE A 46 -6.14 5.70 13.57
N LEU A 47 -5.31 6.42 14.34
CA LEU A 47 -3.98 6.85 13.90
C LEU A 47 -3.06 5.66 13.62
N LYS A 48 -3.13 4.61 14.44
CA LYS A 48 -2.37 3.37 14.23
C LYS A 48 -2.80 2.66 12.95
N LYS A 49 -4.10 2.54 12.71
CA LYS A 49 -4.68 1.94 11.49
C LYS A 49 -4.31 2.73 10.24
N LEU A 50 -4.40 4.05 10.32
CA LEU A 50 -4.05 4.97 9.24
C LEU A 50 -2.55 4.93 8.94
N GLY A 51 -1.71 5.04 9.96
CA GLY A 51 -0.26 4.98 9.82
C GLY A 51 0.20 3.66 9.21
N PHE A 52 -0.34 2.52 9.66
CA PHE A 52 -0.02 1.21 9.11
C PHE A 52 -0.45 1.07 7.64
N THR A 53 -1.64 1.57 7.30
CA THR A 53 -2.16 1.52 5.93
C THR A 53 -1.31 2.37 4.99
N ILE A 54 -0.96 3.60 5.39
CA ILE A 54 -0.10 4.49 4.61
C ILE A 54 1.29 3.89 4.46
N LEU A 55 1.86 3.32 5.52
CA LEU A 55 3.18 2.69 5.49
C LEU A 55 3.24 1.56 4.46
N ILE A 56 2.26 0.65 4.48
CA ILE A 56 2.22 -0.45 3.50
C ILE A 56 2.01 0.07 2.08
N ALA A 57 1.09 1.02 1.88
CA ALA A 57 0.85 1.61 0.58
C ALA A 57 2.12 2.28 0.03
N PHE A 58 2.85 2.99 0.89
CA PHE A 58 4.09 3.67 0.53
C PHE A 58 5.21 2.69 0.16
N ILE A 59 5.37 1.59 0.92
CA ILE A 59 6.34 0.54 0.61
C ILE A 59 6.02 -0.11 -0.75
N LEU A 60 4.76 -0.40 -1.02
CA LEU A 60 4.35 -1.00 -2.31
C LEU A 60 4.54 -0.05 -3.47
N LEU A 61 4.23 1.23 -3.28
CA LEU A 61 4.49 2.26 -4.27
C LEU A 61 5.99 2.38 -4.54
N TRP A 62 6.81 2.41 -3.50
CA TRP A 62 8.26 2.45 -3.58
C TRP A 62 8.80 1.27 -4.40
N ILE A 63 8.42 0.03 -4.04
CA ILE A 63 8.84 -1.17 -4.75
C ILE A 63 8.38 -1.14 -6.22
N GLY A 64 7.13 -0.74 -6.47
CA GLY A 64 6.58 -0.65 -7.82
C GLY A 64 7.34 0.36 -8.69
N ILE A 65 7.63 1.55 -8.14
CA ILE A 65 8.41 2.58 -8.81
C ILE A 65 9.86 2.10 -9.04
N SER A 66 10.53 1.54 -8.02
CA SER A 66 11.87 0.99 -8.18
C SER A 66 11.95 -0.07 -9.28
N LEU A 67 10.94 -0.94 -9.39
CA LEU A 67 10.87 -1.96 -10.45
C LEU A 67 10.66 -1.35 -11.85
N VAL A 68 9.81 -0.32 -11.95
CA VAL A 68 9.58 0.40 -13.21
C VAL A 68 10.87 1.09 -13.69
N PHE A 69 11.65 1.66 -12.77
CA PHE A 69 12.86 2.40 -13.09
C PHE A 69 14.15 1.56 -13.11
N SER A 70 14.17 0.34 -12.57
CA SER A 70 15.37 -0.53 -12.57
C SER A 70 15.77 -1.06 -13.94
N GLY A 71 14.92 -0.93 -14.97
CA GLY A 71 15.25 -1.27 -16.35
C GLY A 71 15.38 -0.06 -17.29
N SER A 72 15.49 1.14 -16.72
CA SER A 72 15.84 2.36 -17.46
C SER A 72 17.31 2.27 -17.88
N PRO A 73 17.68 2.69 -19.11
CA PRO A 73 19.09 2.79 -19.46
C PRO A 73 19.74 3.89 -18.63
N ASP A 74 20.89 3.59 -18.01
CA ASP A 74 21.77 4.60 -17.44
C ASP A 74 22.34 5.43 -18.60
N TYR A 75 21.84 6.65 -18.81
CA TYR A 75 22.44 7.66 -19.68
C TYR A 75 23.01 8.79 -18.84
#